data_AF-A0A1A2E9C8-F1
#
_entry.id   AF-A0A1A2E9C8-F1
#
_cell.length_a   1.000
_cell.length_b   1.000
_cell.length_c   1.000
_cell.angle_alpha   90.00
_cell.angle_beta   90.00
_cell.angle_gamma   90.00
#
_symmetry.space_group_name_H-M   'P 1'
#
loop_
_entity.id
_entity.type
_entity.pdbx_description
1 polymer ?
#
loop_
_entity_poly.entity_id
_entity_poly.type
_entity_poly.pdbx_seq_one_letter_code
_entity_poly.pdbx_strand_id
1 'polypeptide(L)'
;MSALTKRDVIDAAMSVAEDVAESRLDPTQLNQAVADECKALFGTVVGDDDPLWPLHIDVARQVLAVGGLSADELSEWLAVASSRAEEPISSPQPPIDPPAGTSAASRPRSPEIDLAESDLSTAVVGVVTPPGAETGPVADPPAADTNASPMVELPDGRRIPRRHIIARGRELPTDNGLREC
;
A
#
# COMPACT_ATOMS: atom_id res chain seq x y z
N MET A 1 14.48 -22.97 25.17
CA MET A 1 13.07 -22.85 24.73
C MET A 1 12.26 -23.84 25.53
N SER A 2 11.44 -23.37 26.46
CA SER A 2 10.58 -24.26 27.27
C SER A 2 9.51 -24.87 26.38
N ALA A 3 9.23 -26.16 26.58
CA ALA A 3 8.18 -26.86 25.84
C ALA A 3 6.81 -26.45 26.38
N LEU A 4 5.95 -25.97 25.47
CA LEU A 4 4.59 -25.52 25.76
C LEU A 4 3.71 -26.75 26.00
N THR A 5 3.08 -26.87 27.17
CA THR A 5 2.25 -28.04 27.51
C THR A 5 0.79 -27.81 27.12
N LYS A 6 0.01 -28.90 27.02
CA LYS A 6 -1.44 -28.81 26.75
C LYS A 6 -2.17 -27.98 27.80
N ARG A 7 -1.71 -28.03 29.05
CA ARG A 7 -2.31 -27.28 30.15
C ARG A 7 -2.07 -25.78 29.99
N ASP A 8 -0.86 -25.39 29.59
CA ASP A 8 -0.52 -23.98 29.32
C ASP A 8 -1.39 -23.38 28.19
N VAL A 9 -1.66 -24.16 27.13
CA VAL A 9 -2.55 -23.72 26.04
C VAL A 9 -3.99 -23.52 26.54
N ILE A 10 -4.50 -24.43 27.38
CA ILE A 10 -5.86 -24.33 27.93
C ILE A 10 -5.96 -23.13 28.86
N ASP A 11 -4.99 -22.95 29.75
CA ASP A 11 -4.99 -21.84 30.71
C ASP A 11 -4.89 -20.50 29.96
N ALA A 12 -4.07 -20.40 28.91
CA ALA A 12 -4.02 -19.22 28.04
C ALA A 12 -5.34 -18.95 27.32
N ALA A 13 -5.99 -19.98 26.76
CA ALA A 13 -7.28 -19.81 26.08
C ALA A 13 -8.39 -19.38 27.05
N MET A 14 -8.42 -19.91 28.27
CA MET A 14 -9.38 -19.52 29.31
C MET A 14 -9.14 -18.09 29.78
N SER A 15 -7.89 -17.66 29.93
CA SER A 15 -7.53 -16.27 30.25
C SER A 15 -8.06 -15.30 29.19
N VAL A 16 -7.89 -15.62 27.91
CA VAL A 16 -8.42 -14.78 26.81
C VAL A 16 -9.95 -14.72 26.85
N ALA A 17 -10.62 -15.85 27.12
CA ALA A 17 -12.08 -15.88 27.23
C ALA A 17 -12.59 -15.01 28.41
N GLU A 18 -11.89 -15.03 29.54
CA GLU A 18 -12.18 -14.18 30.70
C GLU A 18 -11.96 -12.70 30.38
N ASP A 19 -10.84 -12.33 29.76
CA ASP A 19 -10.54 -10.94 29.39
C ASP A 19 -11.58 -10.37 28.40
N VAL A 20 -12.13 -11.22 27.51
CA VAL A 20 -13.24 -10.83 26.62
C VAL A 20 -14.55 -10.68 27.40
N ALA A 21 -14.87 -11.60 28.31
CA ALA A 21 -16.08 -11.55 29.13
C ALA A 21 -16.11 -10.32 30.06
N GLU A 22 -14.96 -9.94 30.60
CA GLU A 22 -14.78 -8.75 31.45
C GLU A 22 -14.65 -7.44 30.64
N SER A 23 -14.71 -7.50 29.30
CA SER A 23 -14.49 -6.35 28.41
C SER A 23 -13.13 -5.65 28.62
N ARG A 24 -12.13 -6.41 29.08
CA ARG A 24 -10.74 -5.95 29.24
C ARG A 24 -9.94 -6.09 27.96
N LEU A 25 -10.36 -6.98 27.06
CA LEU A 25 -9.79 -7.15 25.73
C LEU A 25 -10.71 -6.52 24.67
N ASP A 26 -10.27 -5.41 24.09
CA ASP A 26 -10.92 -4.82 22.91
C ASP A 26 -10.34 -5.46 21.63
N PRO A 27 -11.17 -6.10 20.78
CA PRO A 27 -10.72 -6.70 19.52
C PRO A 27 -10.01 -5.71 18.59
N THR A 28 -10.40 -4.44 18.62
CA THR A 28 -9.79 -3.40 17.77
C THR A 28 -8.36 -3.13 18.22
N GLN A 29 -8.14 -2.98 19.52
CA GLN A 29 -6.81 -2.82 20.11
C GLN A 29 -5.93 -4.05 19.87
N LEU A 30 -6.50 -5.25 19.96
CA LEU A 30 -5.76 -6.48 19.66
C LEU A 30 -5.29 -6.52 18.19
N ASN A 31 -6.16 -6.18 17.25
CA ASN A 31 -5.79 -6.13 15.83
C ASN A 31 -4.69 -5.09 15.57
N GLN A 32 -4.76 -3.94 16.24
CA GLN A 32 -3.71 -2.93 16.13
C GLN A 32 -2.38 -3.46 16.68
N ALA A 33 -2.40 -4.10 17.86
CA ALA A 33 -1.19 -4.68 18.45
C ALA A 33 -0.57 -5.76 17.55
N VAL A 34 -1.38 -6.59 16.90
CA VAL A 34 -0.90 -7.58 15.93
C VAL A 34 -0.29 -6.89 14.70
N ALA A 35 -0.93 -5.85 14.18
CA ALA A 35 -0.39 -5.09 13.05
C ALA A 35 0.94 -4.41 13.39
N ASP A 36 1.08 -3.88 14.60
CA ASP A 36 2.31 -3.25 15.09
C ASP A 36 3.43 -4.29 15.23
N GLU A 37 3.15 -5.46 15.78
CA GLU A 37 4.12 -6.56 15.88
C GLU A 37 4.53 -7.07 14.49
N CYS A 38 3.57 -7.25 13.60
CA CYS A 38 3.82 -7.56 12.20
C CYS A 38 4.75 -6.54 11.54
N LYS A 39 4.48 -5.24 11.72
CA LYS A 39 5.35 -4.17 11.23
C LYS A 39 6.74 -4.19 11.87
N ALA A 40 6.86 -4.56 13.14
CA ALA A 40 8.15 -4.72 13.78
C ALA A 40 8.96 -5.89 13.19
N LEU A 41 8.29 -7.00 12.88
CA LEU A 41 8.94 -8.22 12.38
C LEU A 41 9.29 -8.18 10.90
N PHE A 42 8.44 -7.60 10.05
CA PHE A 42 8.62 -7.60 8.59
C PHE A 42 8.47 -6.21 7.94
N GLY A 43 8.18 -5.15 8.70
CA GLY A 43 7.96 -3.82 8.13
C GLY A 43 9.23 -3.11 7.68
N THR A 44 10.42 -3.67 7.97
CA THR A 44 11.71 -3.15 7.51
C THR A 44 12.32 -4.13 6.54
N VAL A 45 12.78 -3.62 5.39
CA VAL A 45 13.41 -4.42 4.34
C VAL A 45 14.87 -3.98 4.24
N VAL A 46 15.81 -4.90 4.49
CA VAL A 46 17.25 -4.57 4.54
C VAL A 46 17.94 -4.80 3.19
N GLY A 47 17.49 -5.78 2.40
CA GLY A 47 18.09 -6.13 1.11
C GLY A 47 17.90 -7.60 0.77
N ASP A 48 18.56 -8.07 -0.29
CA ASP A 48 18.49 -9.44 -0.80
C ASP A 48 19.07 -10.50 0.15
N ASP A 49 19.99 -10.10 1.04
CA ASP A 49 20.52 -10.95 2.11
C ASP A 49 19.53 -11.15 3.29
N ASP A 50 18.38 -10.47 3.28
CA ASP A 50 17.34 -10.64 4.30
C ASP A 50 16.66 -12.04 4.18
N PRO A 51 16.60 -12.85 5.25
CA PRO A 51 15.89 -14.13 5.22
C PRO A 51 14.41 -14.02 4.82
N LEU A 52 13.77 -12.87 5.04
CA LEU A 52 12.39 -12.59 4.66
C LEU A 52 12.26 -11.99 3.25
N TRP A 53 13.36 -11.76 2.53
CA TRP A 53 13.36 -11.17 1.19
C TRP A 53 12.38 -11.80 0.20
N PRO A 54 12.26 -13.14 0.09
CA PRO A 54 11.27 -13.75 -0.80
C PRO A 54 9.83 -13.36 -0.46
N LEU A 55 9.50 -13.27 0.84
CA LEU A 55 8.18 -12.85 1.30
C LEU A 55 7.91 -11.38 0.95
N HIS A 56 8.90 -10.49 1.11
CA HIS A 56 8.75 -9.08 0.72
C HIS A 56 8.44 -8.92 -0.76
N ILE A 57 9.13 -9.67 -1.63
CA ILE A 57 8.86 -9.65 -3.07
C ILE A 57 7.43 -10.11 -3.37
N ASP A 58 6.99 -11.21 -2.75
CA ASP A 58 5.66 -11.76 -3.00
C ASP A 58 4.55 -10.82 -2.50
N VAL A 59 4.74 -10.17 -1.35
CA VAL A 59 3.81 -9.14 -0.85
C VAL A 59 3.81 -7.93 -1.78
N ALA A 60 4.98 -7.42 -2.19
CA ALA A 60 5.06 -6.27 -3.10
C ALA A 60 4.35 -6.54 -4.43
N ARG A 61 4.54 -7.74 -5.01
CA ARG A 61 3.82 -8.16 -6.24
C ARG A 61 2.31 -8.18 -6.05
N GLN A 62 1.83 -8.71 -4.92
CA GLN A 62 0.40 -8.75 -4.62
C GLN A 62 -0.18 -7.35 -4.44
N VAL A 63 0.53 -6.47 -3.72
CA VAL A 63 0.13 -5.07 -3.53
C VAL A 63 0.01 -4.35 -4.88
N LEU A 64 0.99 -4.51 -5.78
CA LEU A 64 0.93 -3.94 -7.12
C LEU A 64 -0.23 -4.54 -7.95
N ALA A 65 -0.46 -5.85 -7.85
CA ALA A 65 -1.53 -6.53 -8.59
C ALA A 65 -2.94 -6.05 -8.20
N VAL A 66 -3.13 -5.62 -6.94
CA VAL A 66 -4.40 -5.03 -6.47
C VAL A 66 -4.46 -3.51 -6.63
N GLY A 67 -3.44 -2.89 -7.25
CA GLY A 67 -3.39 -1.44 -7.48
C GLY A 67 -3.04 -0.63 -6.23
N GLY A 68 -2.23 -1.18 -5.33
CA GLY A 68 -1.85 -0.51 -4.08
C GLY A 68 -0.97 0.73 -4.26
N LEU A 69 -0.36 0.92 -5.44
CA LEU A 69 0.31 2.15 -5.85
C LEU A 69 -0.31 2.66 -7.15
N SER A 70 -0.35 3.97 -7.31
CA SER A 70 -0.75 4.59 -8.57
C SER A 70 0.32 4.39 -9.66
N ALA A 71 -0.08 4.49 -10.93
CA ALA A 71 0.87 4.39 -12.04
C ALA A 71 1.93 5.51 -12.01
N ASP A 72 1.54 6.72 -11.62
CA ASP A 72 2.43 7.87 -11.50
C ASP A 72 3.47 7.62 -10.40
N GLU A 73 3.04 7.19 -9.22
CA GLU A 73 3.94 6.85 -8.11
C GLU A 73 4.90 5.70 -8.48
N LEU A 74 4.42 4.67 -9.18
CA LEU A 74 5.29 3.58 -9.65
C LEU A 74 6.33 4.08 -10.66
N SER A 75 5.98 5.06 -11.50
CA SER A 75 6.91 5.66 -12.46
C SER A 75 8.03 6.45 -11.76
N GLU A 76 7.72 7.12 -10.65
CA GLU A 76 8.71 7.82 -9.82
C GLU A 76 9.69 6.82 -9.19
N TRP A 77 9.17 5.72 -8.64
CA TRP A 77 10.03 4.68 -8.07
C TRP A 77 10.90 3.97 -9.11
N LEU A 78 10.41 3.81 -10.34
CA LEU A 78 11.23 3.30 -11.45
C LEU A 78 12.38 4.27 -11.79
N ALA A 79 12.13 5.57 -11.76
CA ALA A 79 13.18 6.58 -11.95
C ALA A 79 14.23 6.51 -10.83
N VAL A 80 13.81 6.36 -9.56
CA VAL A 80 14.72 6.15 -8.42
C VAL A 80 15.56 4.89 -8.61
N ALA A 81 14.94 3.77 -9.01
CA ALA A 81 15.65 2.52 -9.25
C ALA A 81 16.68 2.65 -10.38
N SER A 82 16.31 3.32 -11.48
CA SER A 82 17.21 3.57 -12.61
C SER A 82 18.39 4.46 -12.21
N SER A 83 18.14 5.51 -11.44
CA SER A 83 19.18 6.40 -10.92
C SER A 83 20.19 5.66 -10.03
N ARG A 84 19.75 4.71 -9.20
CA ARG A 84 20.65 3.90 -8.37
C ARG A 84 21.47 2.89 -9.18
N ALA A 85 20.94 2.41 -10.30
CA ALA A 85 21.66 1.51 -11.19
C ALA A 85 22.70 2.26 -12.05
N GLU A 86 22.43 3.52 -12.37
CA GLU A 86 23.31 4.39 -13.17
C GLU A 86 24.41 5.07 -12.36
N GLU A 87 24.30 5.15 -11.04
CA GLU A 87 25.34 5.71 -10.18
C GLU A 87 26.57 4.78 -10.19
N PRO A 88 27.66 5.14 -10.90
CA PRO A 88 28.89 4.39 -10.77
C PRO A 88 29.36 4.64 -9.34
N ILE A 89 29.67 3.58 -8.60
CA ILE A 89 30.52 3.67 -7.42
C ILE A 89 31.87 4.18 -7.94
N SER A 90 31.98 5.49 -8.06
CA SER A 90 33.22 6.19 -8.33
C SER A 90 33.99 6.11 -7.02
N SER A 91 34.63 4.97 -6.81
CA SER A 91 35.77 4.86 -5.90
C SER A 91 36.61 6.10 -6.12
N PRO A 92 36.99 6.88 -5.08
CA PRO A 92 37.92 7.98 -5.26
C PRO A 92 39.17 7.43 -5.92
N GLN A 93 39.31 7.67 -7.23
CA GLN A 93 40.51 7.33 -7.95
C GLN A 93 41.63 8.09 -7.24
N PRO A 94 42.69 7.42 -6.74
CA PRO A 94 43.82 8.15 -6.18
C PRO A 94 44.28 9.16 -7.25
N PRO A 95 44.54 10.42 -6.86
CA PRO A 95 44.84 11.47 -7.81
C PRO A 95 45.99 11.02 -8.71
N ILE A 96 45.68 10.83 -9.99
CA ILE A 96 46.71 10.78 -11.03
C ILE A 96 47.33 12.17 -11.02
N ASP A 97 48.64 12.23 -10.74
CA ASP A 97 49.40 13.45 -10.59
C ASP A 97 49.03 14.50 -11.66
N PRO A 98 48.69 15.74 -11.28
CA PRO A 98 48.39 16.78 -12.24
C PRO A 98 49.69 17.19 -12.97
N PRO A 99 49.69 17.38 -14.31
CA PRO A 99 50.74 18.19 -14.90
C PRO A 99 50.63 19.60 -14.31
N ALA A 100 51.75 20.11 -13.81
CA ALA A 100 51.86 21.41 -13.14
C ALA A 100 51.10 22.51 -13.91
N GLY A 101 49.92 22.86 -13.41
CA GLY A 101 49.07 23.92 -13.90
C GLY A 101 48.86 24.93 -12.79
N THR A 102 49.46 26.09 -12.97
CA THR A 102 49.50 27.25 -12.07
C THR A 102 48.20 27.55 -11.32
N SER A 103 48.34 27.74 -10.01
CA SER A 103 47.37 28.41 -9.13
C SER A 103 46.80 29.69 -9.72
N ALA A 104 45.46 29.81 -9.70
CA ALA A 104 44.80 31.11 -9.61
C ALA A 104 43.42 31.00 -8.92
N ALA A 105 43.38 31.57 -7.72
CA ALA A 105 42.23 32.19 -7.04
C ALA A 105 41.01 31.34 -6.62
N SER A 106 41.01 30.95 -5.35
CA SER A 106 39.81 30.76 -4.54
C SER A 106 38.98 32.05 -4.44
N ARG A 107 37.66 31.95 -4.60
CA ARG A 107 36.70 32.79 -3.87
C ARG A 107 35.43 31.99 -3.55
N PRO A 108 34.93 32.03 -2.31
CA PRO A 108 33.70 31.35 -1.91
C PRO A 108 32.47 32.11 -2.41
N ARG A 109 31.51 31.39 -3.00
CA ARG A 109 30.14 31.88 -3.20
C ARG A 109 29.29 31.34 -2.06
N SER A 110 29.10 32.15 -1.03
CA SER A 110 27.96 32.01 -0.11
C SER A 110 26.69 32.43 -0.86
N PRO A 111 25.56 31.71 -0.76
CA PRO A 111 24.27 32.27 -1.10
C PRO A 111 23.83 33.24 0.01
N GLU A 112 23.57 34.50 -0.37
CA GLU A 112 22.78 35.42 0.44
C GLU A 112 21.38 34.82 0.60
N ILE A 113 20.99 34.54 1.84
CA ILE A 113 19.61 34.32 2.22
C ILE A 113 19.03 35.71 2.48
N ASP A 114 18.21 36.20 1.55
CA ASP A 114 17.46 37.42 1.72
C ASP A 114 16.18 37.09 2.53
N LEU A 115 16.26 37.33 3.84
CA LEU A 115 15.10 37.33 4.73
C LEU A 115 14.44 38.70 4.64
N ALA A 116 13.47 38.84 3.73
CA ALA A 116 12.51 39.93 3.80
C ALA A 116 11.32 39.51 4.69
N GLU A 117 11.41 39.86 5.96
CA GLU A 117 10.24 40.04 6.83
C GLU A 117 9.53 41.35 6.46
N SER A 118 8.21 41.31 6.25
CA SER A 118 7.23 42.39 6.49
C SER A 118 5.86 41.87 6.06
N ASP A 119 5.08 41.33 6.99
CA ASP A 119 4.11 42.09 7.79
C ASP A 119 3.00 42.71 6.92
N LEU A 120 1.87 41.99 6.81
CA LEU A 120 0.56 42.59 6.67
C LEU A 120 -0.43 41.81 7.53
N SER A 121 -0.53 42.25 8.78
CA SER A 121 -1.75 42.14 9.58
C SER A 121 -2.90 42.85 8.87
N THR A 122 -3.99 42.15 8.59
CA THR A 122 -5.34 42.76 8.55
C THR A 122 -6.34 41.72 9.03
N ALA A 123 -6.75 41.91 10.29
CA ALA A 123 -7.93 41.29 10.85
C ALA A 123 -9.19 41.90 10.23
N VAL A 124 -10.14 41.05 9.84
CA VAL A 124 -11.56 41.40 9.91
C VAL A 124 -12.29 40.26 10.59
N VAL A 125 -12.73 40.55 11.81
CA VAL A 125 -13.71 39.80 12.59
C VAL A 125 -15.10 40.12 12.05
N GLY A 126 -15.93 39.08 11.90
CA GLY A 126 -17.38 39.19 11.79
C GLY A 126 -17.94 38.20 10.77
N VAL A 127 -19.03 37.48 10.98
CA VAL A 127 -20.09 37.51 12.00
C VAL A 127 -20.80 36.15 11.88
N VAL A 128 -21.28 35.63 13.02
CA VAL A 128 -22.18 34.49 13.17
C VAL A 128 -23.43 34.60 12.28
N THR A 129 -23.85 33.51 11.63
CA THR A 129 -25.28 33.10 11.48
C THR A 129 -25.41 31.63 11.04
N PRO A 130 -26.07 30.75 11.80
CA PRO A 130 -26.84 29.62 11.28
C PRO A 130 -28.34 29.79 11.63
N PRO A 131 -29.24 28.85 11.26
CA PRO A 131 -29.55 28.27 9.95
C PRO A 131 -31.03 28.50 9.58
N GLY A 132 -31.41 28.28 8.32
CA GLY A 132 -32.82 28.07 7.97
C GLY A 132 -33.23 28.49 6.56
N ALA A 133 -33.50 27.51 5.70
CA ALA A 133 -34.66 27.50 4.80
C ALA A 133 -34.74 26.16 4.07
N GLU A 134 -35.76 25.42 4.48
CA GLU A 134 -36.40 24.28 3.84
C GLU A 134 -36.37 24.33 2.30
N THR A 135 -35.79 23.30 1.68
CA THR A 135 -36.05 22.95 0.30
C THR A 135 -36.98 21.74 0.30
N GLY A 136 -38.21 21.95 -0.15
CA GLY A 136 -39.21 20.89 -0.25
C GLY A 136 -38.81 19.80 -1.26
N PRO A 137 -39.33 18.57 -1.10
CA PRO A 137 -39.06 17.49 -2.04
C PRO A 137 -39.83 17.73 -3.34
N VAL A 138 -39.10 18.03 -4.41
CA VAL A 138 -39.61 17.91 -5.78
C VAL A 138 -39.73 16.41 -6.06
N ALA A 139 -40.96 15.95 -6.24
CA ALA A 139 -41.28 14.60 -6.65
C ALA A 139 -40.86 14.41 -8.12
N ASP A 140 -39.77 13.67 -8.34
CA ASP A 140 -39.45 13.09 -9.63
C ASP A 140 -40.37 11.89 -9.93
N PRO A 141 -40.78 11.69 -11.20
CA PRO A 141 -41.61 10.56 -11.62
C PRO A 141 -40.85 9.22 -11.50
N PRO A 142 -41.55 8.08 -11.28
CA PRO A 142 -40.90 6.79 -11.14
C PRO A 142 -40.25 6.37 -12.46
N ALA A 143 -38.92 6.41 -12.50
CA ALA A 143 -38.13 5.77 -13.54
C ALA A 143 -38.31 4.25 -13.41
N ALA A 144 -38.75 3.64 -14.51
CA ALA A 144 -39.00 2.22 -14.62
C ALA A 144 -37.74 1.40 -14.30
N ASP A 145 -37.93 0.37 -13.47
CA ASP A 145 -37.00 -0.73 -13.23
C ASP A 145 -36.52 -1.33 -14.56
N THR A 146 -35.33 -0.90 -15.00
CA THR A 146 -34.60 -1.53 -16.10
C THR A 146 -33.16 -1.75 -15.67
N ASN A 147 -32.96 -2.53 -14.60
CA ASN A 147 -31.63 -3.06 -14.28
C ASN A 147 -31.69 -4.56 -14.05
N ALA A 148 -32.24 -5.28 -15.03
CA ALA A 148 -32.03 -6.71 -15.17
C ALA A 148 -30.58 -6.94 -15.65
N SER A 149 -29.64 -6.99 -14.71
CA SER A 149 -28.28 -7.43 -14.98
C SER A 149 -28.31 -8.80 -15.66
N PRO A 150 -27.63 -9.02 -16.80
CA PRO A 150 -27.64 -10.30 -17.48
C PRO A 150 -26.99 -11.38 -16.60
N MET A 151 -27.77 -12.41 -16.27
CA MET A 151 -27.32 -13.58 -15.52
C MET A 151 -26.71 -14.60 -16.48
N VAL A 152 -25.60 -15.20 -16.10
CA VAL A 152 -24.94 -16.28 -16.85
C VAL A 152 -25.16 -17.60 -16.11
N GLU A 153 -25.58 -18.63 -16.85
CA GLU A 153 -25.82 -19.97 -16.32
C GLU A 153 -24.52 -20.78 -16.42
N LEU A 154 -24.02 -21.28 -15.29
CA LEU A 154 -22.85 -22.14 -15.23
C LEU A 154 -23.22 -23.59 -15.56
N PRO A 155 -22.23 -24.44 -15.93
CA PRO A 155 -22.44 -25.87 -16.22
C PRO A 155 -23.04 -26.67 -15.05
N ASP A 156 -22.98 -26.14 -13.83
CA ASP A 156 -23.56 -26.74 -12.62
C ASP A 156 -25.00 -26.27 -12.33
N GLY A 157 -25.62 -25.52 -13.26
CA GLY A 157 -26.99 -25.01 -13.17
C GLY A 157 -27.16 -23.75 -12.32
N ARG A 158 -26.08 -23.20 -11.77
CA ARG A 158 -26.15 -21.95 -10.97
C ARG A 158 -26.16 -20.74 -11.89
N ARG A 159 -26.98 -19.74 -11.54
CA ARG A 159 -27.02 -18.45 -12.24
C ARG A 159 -26.30 -17.40 -11.42
N ILE A 160 -25.26 -16.78 -11.99
CA ILE A 160 -24.54 -15.69 -11.34
C ILE A 160 -24.59 -14.40 -12.18
N PRO A 161 -24.51 -13.21 -11.55
CA PRO A 161 -24.44 -11.96 -12.28
C PRO A 161 -23.12 -11.89 -13.06
N ARG A 162 -23.18 -11.52 -14.34
CA ARG A 162 -22.01 -11.51 -15.26
C ARG A 162 -20.77 -10.77 -14.73
N ARG A 163 -20.96 -9.79 -13.84
CA ARG A 163 -19.87 -9.05 -13.15
C ARG A 163 -19.03 -9.89 -12.18
N HIS A 164 -19.44 -11.10 -11.83
CA HIS A 164 -18.71 -12.00 -10.92
C HIS A 164 -17.89 -13.08 -11.64
N ILE A 165 -17.79 -13.04 -12.97
CA ILE A 165 -16.94 -13.96 -13.73
C ILE A 165 -15.50 -13.42 -13.72
N ILE A 166 -14.76 -13.71 -12.65
CA ILE A 166 -13.30 -13.54 -12.64
C ILE A 166 -12.73 -14.69 -13.46
N ALA A 167 -12.22 -14.38 -14.64
CA ALA A 167 -11.58 -15.35 -15.53
C ALA A 167 -10.33 -15.94 -14.86
N ARG A 168 -10.49 -17.04 -14.12
CA ARG A 168 -9.36 -17.92 -13.80
C ARG A 168 -8.99 -18.64 -15.08
N GLY A 169 -7.92 -18.18 -15.72
CA GLY A 169 -7.19 -18.93 -16.72
C GLY A 169 -6.86 -20.31 -16.16
N ARG A 170 -7.50 -21.33 -16.71
CA ARG A 170 -7.09 -22.72 -16.55
C ARG A 170 -7.28 -23.35 -17.91
N GLU A 171 -6.14 -23.66 -18.51
CA GLU A 171 -6.03 -24.37 -19.76
C GLU A 171 -6.91 -25.62 -19.72
N LEU A 172 -7.77 -25.75 -20.72
CA LEU A 172 -8.51 -26.96 -21.01
C LEU A 172 -7.50 -28.02 -21.48
N PRO A 173 -7.45 -29.21 -20.88
CA PRO A 173 -6.78 -30.34 -21.51
C PRO A 173 -7.57 -30.67 -22.78
N THR A 174 -6.98 -30.43 -23.95
CA THR A 174 -7.45 -31.04 -25.20
C THR A 174 -7.12 -32.53 -25.14
N ASP A 175 -7.97 -33.30 -24.48
CA ASP A 175 -8.01 -34.75 -24.64
C ASP A 175 -8.67 -35.04 -25.98
N ASN A 176 -7.85 -35.01 -27.04
CA ASN A 176 -8.25 -35.43 -28.39
C ASN A 176 -7.84 -36.89 -28.57
N GLY A 177 -8.31 -37.74 -27.66
CA GLY A 177 -8.14 -39.20 -27.70
C GLY A 177 -9.30 -39.90 -28.41
N LEU A 178 -9.63 -39.50 -29.65
CA LEU A 178 -10.54 -40.28 -30.51
C LEU A 178 -10.19 -40.13 -31.99
N ARG A 179 -9.34 -41.02 -32.49
CA ARG A 179 -9.25 -41.54 -33.87
C ARG A 179 -8.30 -42.74 -33.83
N GLU A 180 -8.51 -43.90 -34.44
CA GLU A 180 -9.55 -44.51 -35.27
C GLU A 180 -9.07 -45.99 -35.42
N CYS A 181 -10.02 -46.94 -35.47
CA CYS A 181 -9.95 -48.29 -36.07
C CYS A 181 -8.73 -49.21 -35.83
#